data_AF-C7N915-F1
#
_entry.id   AF-C7N915-F1
#
_cell.length_a   1.000
_cell.length_b   1.000
_cell.length_c   1.000
_cell.angle_alpha   90.00
_cell.angle_beta   90.00
_cell.angle_gamma   90.00
#
_symmetry.space_group_name_H-M   'P 1'
#
loop_
_entity.id
_entity.type
_entity.pdbx_description
1 polymer ?
#
loop_
_entity_poly.entity_id
_entity_poly.type
_entity_poly.pdbx_seq_one_letter_code
_entity_poly.pdbx_strand_id
1 'polypeptide(L)'
;MKKILLMATLLIGAINYAAEGMNLTFTTDGKLHEEKLINRNIHSEDTDIRIKKIGKGKYEITGYYESQDEDFGEVETSVIVSEATLKKNVICDENVCIGYDTKLKKAVFLDKDDMKIIYPEW
;
A
#
# COMPACT_ATOMS: atom_id res chain seq x y z
N MET A 1 -23.14 -21.75 38.86
CA MET A 1 -23.48 -22.22 37.50
C MET A 1 -23.98 -21.04 36.67
N LYS A 2 -23.22 -20.60 35.66
CA LYS A 2 -23.69 -20.19 34.32
C LYS A 2 -22.48 -19.70 33.52
N LYS A 3 -22.01 -20.56 32.62
CA LYS A 3 -21.06 -20.22 31.57
C LYS A 3 -21.80 -19.33 30.58
N ILE A 4 -21.36 -18.10 30.37
CA ILE A 4 -21.85 -17.28 29.25
C ILE A 4 -20.88 -17.50 28.10
N LEU A 5 -21.23 -18.47 27.29
CA LEU A 5 -20.71 -18.65 25.94
C LEU A 5 -21.40 -17.58 25.08
N LEU A 6 -20.65 -16.66 24.48
CA LEU A 6 -21.15 -15.85 23.37
C LEU A 6 -20.24 -16.09 22.17
N MET A 7 -20.68 -17.07 21.39
CA MET A 7 -20.29 -17.34 20.02
C MET A 7 -20.89 -16.29 19.08
N ALA A 8 -20.26 -16.19 17.90
CA ALA A 8 -20.72 -15.53 16.68
C ALA A 8 -20.43 -14.01 16.63
N THR A 9 -19.81 -13.47 15.58
CA THR A 9 -19.93 -13.84 14.16
C THR A 9 -18.62 -13.60 13.41
N LEU A 10 -18.08 -14.64 12.76
CA LEU A 10 -17.19 -14.48 11.61
C LEU A 10 -18.03 -13.96 10.44
N LEU A 11 -17.92 -12.67 10.15
CA LEU A 11 -18.33 -12.11 8.86
C LEU A 11 -17.17 -12.37 7.89
N ILE A 12 -17.23 -13.51 7.21
CA ILE A 12 -16.44 -13.73 6.00
C ILE A 12 -17.18 -12.96 4.90
N GLY A 13 -16.84 -11.69 4.74
CA GLY A 13 -17.28 -10.88 3.61
C GLY A 13 -16.62 -11.42 2.36
N ALA A 14 -17.42 -11.90 1.41
CA ALA A 14 -16.98 -12.12 0.04
C ALA A 14 -16.55 -10.78 -0.54
N ILE A 15 -15.26 -10.60 -0.80
CA ILE A 15 -14.72 -9.40 -1.42
C ILE A 15 -14.82 -9.64 -2.93
N ASN A 16 -15.72 -8.91 -3.59
CA ASN A 16 -15.74 -8.84 -5.05
C ASN A 16 -14.57 -7.96 -5.47
N TYR A 17 -13.55 -8.57 -6.07
CA TYR A 17 -12.42 -7.88 -6.66
C TYR A 17 -12.85 -7.31 -8.01
N ALA A 18 -13.35 -6.07 -7.99
CA ALA A 18 -13.47 -5.26 -9.20
C ALA A 18 -12.24 -4.36 -9.30
N ALA A 19 -11.88 -3.96 -10.52
CA ALA A 19 -10.70 -3.16 -10.87
C ALA A 19 -10.66 -1.71 -10.28
N GLU A 20 -11.41 -1.44 -9.20
CA GLU A 20 -11.48 -0.17 -8.47
C GLU A 20 -10.66 -0.19 -7.16
N GLY A 21 -9.78 -1.19 -6.97
CA GLY A 21 -9.09 -1.43 -5.71
C GLY A 21 -10.03 -2.01 -4.65
N MET A 22 -9.48 -2.42 -3.49
CA MET A 22 -10.26 -3.15 -2.49
C MET A 22 -11.39 -2.31 -1.82
N ASN A 23 -11.50 -1.00 -2.13
CA ASN A 23 -12.44 -0.05 -1.52
C ASN A 23 -12.43 -0.13 0.02
N LEU A 24 -11.27 -0.45 0.61
CA LEU A 24 -11.10 -0.54 2.05
C LEU A 24 -10.70 0.82 2.61
N THR A 25 -11.28 1.18 3.76
CA THR A 25 -10.91 2.39 4.49
C THR A 25 -9.52 2.24 5.12
N PHE A 26 -8.65 3.20 4.85
CA PHE A 26 -7.35 3.31 5.52
C PHE A 26 -7.52 3.56 7.02
N THR A 27 -6.92 2.69 7.84
CA THR A 27 -6.93 2.76 9.30
C THR A 27 -5.57 3.20 9.82
N THR A 28 -5.54 4.30 10.57
CA THR A 28 -4.29 4.86 11.12
C THR A 28 -4.45 5.26 12.59
N ASP A 29 -3.35 5.20 13.34
CA ASP A 29 -3.22 5.77 14.69
C ASP A 29 -2.68 7.22 14.67
N GLY A 30 -2.60 7.84 13.49
CA GLY A 30 -2.07 9.19 13.29
C GLY A 30 -0.55 9.26 13.15
N LYS A 31 0.16 8.13 13.18
CA LYS A 31 1.61 8.06 12.96
C LYS A 31 1.91 7.54 11.56
N LEU A 32 3.06 7.95 11.03
CA LEU A 32 3.56 7.50 9.73
C LEU A 32 4.04 6.04 9.77
N HIS A 33 4.58 5.58 10.92
CA HIS A 33 5.32 4.31 11.03
C HIS A 33 6.41 4.23 9.94
N GLU A 34 7.24 5.29 9.87
CA GLU A 34 8.27 5.45 8.82
C GLU A 34 9.19 4.22 8.74
N GLU A 35 9.51 3.62 9.88
CA GLU A 35 10.34 2.42 9.99
C GLU A 35 9.72 1.16 9.34
N LYS A 36 8.40 1.17 9.10
CA LYS A 36 7.69 0.10 8.39
C LYS A 36 7.69 0.29 6.88
N LEU A 37 8.07 1.48 6.39
CA LEU A 37 7.94 1.86 4.99
C LEU A 37 9.29 2.06 4.30
N ILE A 38 10.29 2.64 4.99
CA ILE A 38 11.53 3.06 4.34
C ILE A 38 12.57 1.95 4.23
N ASN A 39 13.43 2.04 3.20
CA ASN A 39 14.62 1.21 2.99
C ASN A 39 14.38 -0.30 2.93
N ARG A 40 13.16 -0.72 2.60
CA ARG A 40 12.76 -2.09 2.29
C ARG A 40 11.99 -2.12 0.96
N ASN A 41 11.87 -3.30 0.40
CA ASN A 41 10.97 -3.51 -0.72
C ASN A 41 9.55 -3.70 -0.19
N ILE A 42 8.58 -3.07 -0.84
CA ILE A 42 7.16 -3.23 -0.60
C ILE A 42 6.61 -3.84 -1.88
N HIS A 43 6.22 -5.11 -1.78
CA HIS A 43 5.69 -5.89 -2.88
C HIS A 43 4.17 -5.79 -2.88
N SER A 44 3.57 -5.61 -4.04
CA SER A 44 2.12 -5.62 -4.21
C SER A 44 1.73 -6.34 -5.50
N GLU A 45 0.43 -6.44 -5.79
CA GLU A 45 -0.09 -7.15 -6.95
C GLU A 45 0.53 -6.67 -8.27
N ASP A 46 0.62 -5.34 -8.45
CA ASP A 46 0.99 -4.74 -9.73
C ASP A 46 2.34 -4.01 -9.68
N THR A 47 2.92 -3.80 -8.50
CA THR A 47 4.10 -2.94 -8.36
C THR A 47 4.94 -3.30 -7.16
N ASP A 48 6.25 -3.32 -7.40
CA ASP A 48 7.25 -3.34 -6.35
C ASP A 48 7.80 -1.92 -6.16
N ILE A 49 7.87 -1.46 -4.92
CA ILE A 49 8.48 -0.16 -4.61
C ILE A 49 9.53 -0.23 -3.52
N ARG A 50 10.42 0.77 -3.53
CA ARG A 50 11.30 1.09 -2.41
C ARG A 50 11.19 2.58 -2.10
N ILE A 51 11.03 2.90 -0.83
CA ILE A 51 10.93 4.29 -0.36
C ILE A 51 12.21 4.68 0.37
N LYS A 52 12.77 5.83 0.01
CA LYS A 52 13.95 6.41 0.65
C LYS A 52 13.62 7.79 1.19
N LYS A 53 14.03 8.07 2.43
CA LYS A 53 13.95 9.42 2.99
C LYS A 53 15.12 10.26 2.48
N ILE A 54 14.83 11.39 1.85
CA ILE A 54 15.85 12.30 1.28
C ILE A 54 15.91 13.64 2.02
N GLY A 55 14.95 13.91 2.90
CA GLY A 55 14.94 15.11 3.73
C GLY A 55 13.80 15.11 4.73
N LYS A 56 13.68 16.19 5.51
CA LYS A 56 12.56 16.35 6.45
C LYS A 56 11.25 16.46 5.66
N GLY A 57 10.41 15.43 5.76
CA GLY A 57 9.13 15.36 5.03
C GLY A 57 9.27 15.16 3.52
N LYS A 58 10.47 14.79 3.04
CA LYS A 58 10.76 14.54 1.63
C LYS A 58 11.29 13.13 1.43
N TYR A 59 10.77 12.46 0.41
CA TYR A 59 11.04 11.07 0.09
C TYR A 59 11.24 10.91 -1.41
N GLU A 60 11.83 9.78 -1.77
CA GLU A 60 11.96 9.28 -3.13
C GLU A 60 11.32 7.90 -3.16
N ILE A 61 10.43 7.65 -4.12
CA ILE A 61 9.82 6.35 -4.36
C ILE A 61 10.43 5.80 -5.65
N THR A 62 11.03 4.62 -5.58
CA THR A 62 11.49 3.87 -6.74
C THR A 62 10.50 2.74 -6.99
N GLY A 63 9.80 2.77 -8.12
CA GLY A 63 8.94 1.70 -8.60
C GLY A 63 9.63 0.82 -9.63
N TYR A 64 9.39 -0.49 -9.55
CA TYR A 64 9.88 -1.51 -10.46
C TYR A 64 8.66 -2.16 -11.12
N TYR A 65 8.58 -2.07 -12.44
CA TYR A 65 7.48 -2.63 -13.23
C TYR A 65 8.04 -3.63 -14.22
N GLU A 66 7.48 -4.83 -14.23
CA GLU A 66 7.79 -5.85 -15.20
C GLU A 66 6.68 -5.86 -16.26
N SER A 67 7.03 -5.57 -17.51
CA SER A 67 6.16 -5.80 -18.65
C SER A 67 6.68 -7.00 -19.43
N GLN A 68 5.79 -7.93 -19.72
CA GLN A 68 6.10 -9.09 -20.55
C GLN A 68 5.49 -8.86 -21.93
N ASP A 69 6.33 -8.75 -22.96
CA ASP A 69 5.84 -8.72 -24.34
C ASP A 69 5.32 -10.11 -24.71
N GLU A 70 4.00 -10.21 -24.93
CA GLU A 70 3.28 -11.47 -25.19
C GLU A 70 3.84 -12.24 -26.41
N ASP A 71 4.50 -11.55 -27.35
CA ASP A 71 5.01 -12.14 -28.60
C ASP A 71 6.46 -12.67 -28.51
N PHE A 72 7.28 -12.23 -27.55
CA PHE A 72 8.72 -12.53 -27.54
C PHE A 72 9.28 -13.09 -26.22
N GLY A 73 8.50 -13.11 -25.13
CA GLY A 73 8.92 -13.68 -23.85
C GLY A 73 10.06 -12.93 -23.16
N GLU A 74 10.41 -11.73 -23.64
CA GLU A 74 11.36 -10.84 -22.99
C GLU A 74 10.62 -10.08 -21.88
N VAL A 75 11.14 -10.19 -20.66
CA VAL A 75 10.63 -9.42 -19.51
C VAL A 75 11.43 -8.12 -19.46
N GLU A 76 10.79 -7.02 -19.82
CA GLU A 76 11.37 -5.69 -19.62
C GLU A 76 11.05 -5.20 -18.21
N THR A 77 12.09 -4.93 -17.42
CA THR A 77 11.95 -4.25 -16.14
C THR A 77 12.18 -2.76 -16.33
N SER A 78 11.13 -1.95 -16.14
CA SER A 78 11.25 -0.50 -16.09
C SER A 78 11.37 0.00 -14.65
N VAL A 79 12.22 1.01 -14.45
CA VAL A 79 12.46 1.63 -13.14
C VAL A 79 12.04 3.09 -13.22
N ILE A 80 11.08 3.47 -12.37
CA ILE A 80 10.58 4.84 -12.28
C ILE A 80 10.94 5.39 -10.90
N VAL A 81 11.47 6.60 -10.86
CA VAL A 81 11.80 7.31 -9.61
C VAL A 81 10.96 8.57 -9.53
N SER A 82 10.19 8.73 -8.46
CA SER A 82 9.35 9.90 -8.20
C SER A 82 9.73 10.57 -6.88
N GLU A 83 9.63 11.90 -6.85
CA GLU A 83 9.72 12.66 -5.60
C GLU A 83 8.38 12.58 -4.85
N ALA A 84 8.45 12.35 -3.54
CA ALA A 84 7.28 12.25 -2.68
C ALA A 84 7.41 13.13 -1.44
N THR A 85 6.26 13.51 -0.89
CA THR A 85 6.16 14.39 0.29
C THR A 85 5.29 13.78 1.37
N LEU A 86 5.62 14.06 2.62
CA LEU A 86 4.78 13.68 3.75
C LEU A 86 3.52 14.56 3.78
N LYS A 87 2.35 13.94 3.60
CA LYS A 87 1.05 14.56 3.84
C LYS A 87 0.42 13.90 5.07
N LYS A 88 0.40 14.63 6.19
CA LYS A 88 0.00 14.09 7.50
C LYS A 88 0.85 12.88 7.92
N ASN A 89 0.34 11.68 7.71
CA ASN A 89 0.91 10.41 8.12
C ASN A 89 1.05 9.42 6.95
N VAL A 90 1.04 9.92 5.72
CA VAL A 90 1.24 9.15 4.48
C VAL A 90 2.25 9.85 3.57
N ILE A 91 3.00 9.08 2.78
CA ILE A 91 4.00 9.57 1.83
C ILE A 91 3.36 9.57 0.44
N CYS A 92 3.25 10.72 -0.21
CA CYS A 92 2.55 10.84 -1.49
C CYS A 92 3.45 11.40 -2.58
N ASP A 93 3.46 10.75 -3.73
CA ASP A 93 3.93 11.34 -4.98
C ASP A 93 2.75 11.98 -5.74
N GLU A 94 2.90 12.17 -7.05
CA GLU A 94 1.87 12.74 -7.92
C GLU A 94 0.67 11.82 -8.16
N ASN A 95 0.84 10.50 -8.04
CA ASN A 95 -0.13 9.49 -8.46
C ASN A 95 -0.71 8.71 -7.27
N VAL A 96 0.10 8.38 -6.27
CA VAL A 96 -0.27 7.47 -5.18
C VAL A 96 0.25 7.96 -3.83
N CYS A 97 -0.43 7.54 -2.76
CA CYS A 97 0.04 7.70 -1.40
C CYS A 97 0.36 6.33 -0.78
N ILE A 98 1.41 6.25 0.03
CA ILE A 98 1.80 5.06 0.78
C ILE A 98 1.65 5.33 2.27
N GLY A 99 0.96 4.42 2.96
CA GLY A 99 0.74 4.48 4.40
C GLY A 99 0.96 3.12 5.07
N TYR A 100 1.02 3.12 6.41
CA TYR A 100 0.97 1.89 7.20
C TYR A 100 -0.42 1.75 7.82
N ASP A 101 -1.17 0.74 7.38
CA ASP A 101 -2.50 0.47 7.90
C ASP A 101 -2.39 -0.31 9.22
N THR A 102 -2.93 0.23 10.30
CA THR A 102 -2.79 -0.36 11.64
C THR A 102 -3.72 -1.54 11.88
N LYS A 103 -4.77 -1.71 11.06
CA LYS A 103 -5.69 -2.84 11.13
C LYS A 103 -5.15 -4.04 10.35
N LEU A 104 -4.64 -3.81 9.14
CA LEU A 104 -4.00 -4.81 8.29
C LEU A 104 -2.56 -5.12 8.74
N LYS A 105 -1.94 -4.18 9.48
CA LYS A 105 -0.53 -4.23 9.93
C LYS A 105 0.45 -4.32 8.76
N LYS A 106 0.12 -3.65 7.67
CA LYS A 106 0.79 -3.72 6.37
C LYS A 106 0.99 -2.33 5.78
N ALA A 107 2.04 -2.16 4.98
CA ALA A 107 2.09 -1.05 4.04
C ALA A 107 0.92 -1.15 3.05
N VAL A 108 0.34 -0.02 2.66
CA VAL A 108 -0.80 0.05 1.75
C VAL A 108 -0.62 1.18 0.75
N PHE A 109 -1.09 0.95 -0.47
CA PHE A 109 -1.19 1.93 -1.52
C PHE A 109 -2.58 2.55 -1.47
N LEU A 110 -2.62 3.87 -1.46
CA LEU A 110 -3.81 4.66 -1.23
C LEU A 110 -4.06 5.55 -2.44
N ASP A 111 -5.33 5.64 -2.82
CA ASP A 111 -5.78 6.65 -3.77
C ASP A 111 -5.50 8.05 -3.21
N LYS A 112 -4.92 8.93 -4.03
CA LYS A 112 -4.49 10.26 -3.58
C LYS A 112 -5.65 11.23 -3.32
N ASP A 113 -6.83 10.95 -3.86
CA ASP A 113 -7.98 11.85 -3.80
C ASP A 113 -8.90 11.48 -2.63
N ASP A 114 -9.16 10.19 -2.40
CA ASP A 114 -10.06 9.73 -1.32
C ASP A 114 -9.40 8.93 -0.18
N MET A 115 -8.08 8.65 -0.27
CA MET A 115 -7.29 7.91 0.71
C MET A 115 -7.80 6.48 0.98
N LYS A 116 -8.58 5.89 0.07
CA LYS A 116 -8.93 4.48 0.17
C LYS A 116 -7.78 3.59 -0.26
N ILE A 117 -7.73 2.40 0.31
CA ILE A 117 -6.74 1.39 -0.04
C ILE A 117 -7.08 0.83 -1.42
N ILE A 118 -6.14 0.99 -2.33
CA ILE A 118 -6.15 0.36 -3.65
C ILE A 118 -5.75 -1.10 -3.47
N TYR A 119 -4.53 -1.34 -2.95
CA TYR A 119 -4.00 -2.67 -2.61
C TYR A 119 -3.03 -2.61 -1.41
N PRO A 120 -2.90 -3.71 -0.63
CA PRO A 120 -1.94 -3.80 0.46
C PRO A 120 -0.60 -4.39 -0.03
N GLU A 121 0.45 -4.28 0.78
CA GLU A 121 1.66 -5.08 0.57
C GLU A 121 1.36 -6.57 0.74
N TRP A 122 2.06 -7.43 -0.01
CA TRP A 122 1.86 -8.87 -0.01
C TRP A 122 2.79 -9.56 1.01
#